data_AF-A0A8S0XI14-F1
#
_entry.id   AF-A0A8S0XI14-F1
#
_cell.length_a   1.000
_cell.length_b   1.000
_cell.length_c   1.000
_cell.angle_alpha   90.00
_cell.angle_beta   90.00
_cell.angle_gamma   90.00
#
_symmetry.space_group_name_H-M   'P 1'
#
loop_
_entity.id
_entity.type
_entity.pdbx_description
1 polymer ?
#
loop_
_entity_poly.entity_id
_entity_poly.type
_entity_poly.pdbx_seq_one_letter_code
_entity_poly.pdbx_strand_id
1 'polypeptide(L)'
;MQYPEVPTITLPDGTSPSILSGIPPEKLPSLPPSVQRKLVRALEDLLQKAHAMPRGKTVKEDQDRHVFIDAVSWQLATCLRYSMPTRIAEAVASLTFLTEAHRRIYKGTKVDVIPTLYLGVALSRIEGEEERALKTFKEAFDNLHASSQVPAKNLIWARANMARMLRGMGRNAEASIQERLTSLREWIVNNSLDFFPNVITNAIADDIGTGAHILDHRDVIAHFSRFRELGPNQWVLDDKIVLTK
;
A
#
# COMPACT_ATOMS: atom_id res chain seq x y z
N MET A 1 28.39 -8.76 11.59
CA MET A 1 27.58 -7.62 12.10
C MET A 1 26.43 -8.15 12.96
N GLN A 2 26.10 -7.51 14.09
CA GLN A 2 24.96 -7.90 14.94
C GLN A 2 23.76 -7.00 14.63
N TYR A 3 22.64 -7.60 14.23
CA TYR A 3 21.39 -6.88 13.98
C TYR A 3 20.68 -6.54 15.29
N PRO A 4 19.88 -5.45 15.33
CA PRO A 4 18.95 -5.21 16.41
C PRO A 4 18.02 -6.41 16.57
N GLU A 5 17.73 -6.77 17.81
CA GLU A 5 16.71 -7.78 18.10
C GLU A 5 15.36 -7.31 17.56
N VAL A 6 14.69 -8.17 16.79
CA VAL A 6 13.36 -7.88 16.25
C VAL A 6 12.34 -8.16 17.34
N PRO A 7 11.63 -7.14 17.86
CA PRO A 7 10.69 -7.34 18.94
C PRO A 7 9.45 -8.10 18.46
N THR A 8 8.71 -8.63 19.44
CA THR A 8 7.37 -9.20 19.24
C THR A 8 6.32 -8.24 19.79
N ILE A 9 5.07 -8.43 19.39
CA ILE A 9 3.93 -7.69 19.92
C ILE A 9 2.83 -8.65 20.35
N THR A 10 2.31 -8.47 21.57
CA THR A 10 1.20 -9.28 22.06
C THR A 10 -0.12 -8.82 21.44
N LEU A 11 -0.81 -9.75 20.78
CA LEU A 11 -2.13 -9.57 20.17
C LEU A 11 -3.26 -9.88 21.16
N PRO A 12 -4.51 -9.45 20.88
CA PRO A 12 -5.67 -9.72 21.75
C PRO A 12 -5.96 -11.21 21.98
N ASP A 13 -5.57 -12.07 21.04
CA ASP A 13 -5.68 -13.52 21.14
C ASP A 13 -4.57 -14.18 21.98
N GLY A 14 -3.68 -13.37 22.57
CA GLY A 14 -2.56 -13.82 23.40
C GLY A 14 -1.31 -14.24 22.63
N THR A 15 -1.34 -14.24 21.29
CA THR A 15 -0.16 -14.56 20.48
C THR A 15 0.85 -13.41 20.50
N SER A 16 2.15 -13.73 20.31
CA SER A 16 3.23 -12.74 20.28
C SER A 16 4.07 -12.84 18.98
N PRO A 17 3.49 -12.51 17.82
CA PRO A 17 4.22 -12.51 16.54
C PRO A 17 5.37 -11.50 16.48
N SER A 18 6.35 -11.77 15.61
CA SER A 18 7.37 -10.80 15.18
C SER A 18 6.73 -9.59 14.50
N ILE A 19 7.21 -8.38 14.83
CA ILE A 19 6.69 -7.15 14.20
C ILE A 19 7.05 -7.02 12.71
N LEU A 20 8.08 -7.74 12.23
CA LEU A 20 8.53 -7.65 10.83
C LEU A 20 7.78 -8.60 9.89
N SER A 21 7.30 -9.74 10.38
CA SER A 21 6.75 -10.80 9.51
C SER A 21 5.53 -11.52 10.06
N GLY A 22 5.21 -11.35 11.35
CA GLY A 22 4.16 -12.13 12.00
C GLY A 22 2.76 -11.53 11.91
N ILE A 23 2.62 -10.29 11.44
CA ILE A 23 1.32 -9.62 11.25
C ILE A 23 1.21 -9.15 9.79
N PRO A 24 0.34 -9.79 8.99
CA PRO A 24 -0.01 -9.28 7.67
C PRO A 24 -0.60 -7.87 7.79
N PRO A 25 -0.08 -6.86 7.07
CA PRO A 25 -0.54 -5.48 7.20
C PRO A 25 -2.05 -5.29 6.97
N GLU A 26 -2.66 -6.09 6.09
CA GLU A 26 -4.10 -6.08 5.84
C GLU A 26 -4.97 -6.48 7.04
N LYS A 27 -4.40 -7.12 8.07
CA LYS A 27 -5.10 -7.42 9.32
C LYS A 27 -5.07 -6.24 10.30
N LEU A 28 -4.22 -5.24 10.07
CA LEU A 28 -4.04 -4.11 10.98
C LEU A 28 -5.35 -3.33 11.28
N PRO A 29 -6.25 -3.09 10.32
CA PRO A 29 -7.52 -2.40 10.58
C PRO A 29 -8.42 -3.13 11.59
N SER A 30 -8.28 -4.46 11.71
CA SER A 30 -9.05 -5.28 12.66
C SER A 30 -8.48 -5.26 14.08
N LEU A 31 -7.25 -4.77 14.25
CA LEU A 31 -6.60 -4.71 15.57
C LEU A 31 -7.04 -3.47 16.34
N PRO A 32 -7.10 -3.53 17.69
CA PRO A 32 -7.40 -2.36 18.50
C PRO A 32 -6.42 -1.20 18.21
N PRO A 33 -6.87 0.06 18.22
CA PRO A 33 -6.00 1.21 17.93
C PRO A 33 -4.76 1.28 18.83
N SER A 34 -4.85 0.81 20.06
CA SER A 34 -3.71 0.71 20.99
C SER A 34 -2.65 -0.28 20.52
N VAL A 35 -3.03 -1.40 19.89
CA VAL A 35 -2.12 -2.38 19.31
C VAL A 35 -1.49 -1.82 18.03
N GLN A 36 -2.28 -1.19 17.16
CA GLN A 36 -1.77 -0.54 15.95
C GLN A 36 -0.67 0.49 16.27
N ARG A 37 -0.92 1.37 17.25
CA ARG A 37 0.08 2.37 17.70
C ARG A 37 1.33 1.74 18.29
N LYS A 38 1.20 0.67 19.07
CA LYS A 38 2.35 -0.07 19.63
C LYS A 38 3.19 -0.70 18.53
N LEU A 39 2.56 -1.30 17.52
CA LEU A 39 3.25 -1.89 16.38
C LEU A 39 4.05 -0.85 15.60
N VAL A 40 3.41 0.28 15.26
CA VAL A 40 4.07 1.37 14.52
C VAL A 40 5.26 1.92 15.30
N ARG A 41 5.11 2.20 16.61
CA ARG A 41 6.22 2.67 17.45
C ARG A 41 7.38 1.67 17.53
N ALA A 42 7.06 0.38 17.64
CA ALA A 42 8.09 -0.65 17.68
C ALA A 42 8.86 -0.74 16.35
N LEU A 43 8.19 -0.53 15.21
CA LEU A 43 8.83 -0.45 13.89
C LEU A 43 9.67 0.83 13.73
N GLU A 44 9.18 1.99 14.20
CA GLU A 44 9.93 3.25 14.23
C GLU A 44 11.22 3.12 15.04
N ASP A 45 11.13 2.59 16.27
CA ASP A 45 12.28 2.34 17.13
C ASP A 45 13.27 1.35 16.50
N LEU A 46 12.76 0.28 15.88
CA LEU A 46 13.60 -0.70 15.19
C LEU A 46 14.32 -0.08 13.99
N LEU A 47 13.63 0.75 13.21
CA LEU A 47 14.19 1.46 12.06
C LEU A 47 15.27 2.44 12.50
N GLN A 48 15.05 3.19 13.58
CA GLN A 48 16.04 4.09 14.15
C GLN A 48 17.31 3.32 14.58
N LYS A 49 17.14 2.19 15.29
CA LYS A 49 18.26 1.31 15.66
C LYS A 49 18.98 0.75 14.44
N ALA A 50 18.24 0.40 13.39
CA ALA A 50 18.80 -0.12 12.15
C ALA A 50 19.65 0.94 11.43
N HIS A 51 19.19 2.19 11.36
CA HIS A 51 19.98 3.29 10.79
C HIS A 51 21.24 3.59 11.61
N ALA A 52 21.16 3.47 12.94
CA ALA A 52 22.29 3.67 13.84
C ALA A 52 23.35 2.54 13.78
N MET A 53 23.06 1.42 13.11
CA MET A 53 24.06 0.37 12.91
C MET A 53 25.28 0.91 12.14
N PRO A 54 26.50 0.57 12.58
CA PRO A 54 27.71 0.92 11.83
C PRO A 54 27.66 0.31 10.42
N ARG A 55 28.44 0.86 9.48
CA ARG A 55 28.58 0.23 8.16
C ARG A 55 29.23 -1.16 8.28
N GLY A 56 28.89 -2.03 7.33
CA GLY A 56 29.52 -3.34 7.23
C GLY A 56 31.03 -3.23 7.04
N LYS A 57 31.81 -4.14 7.62
CA LYS A 57 33.26 -4.22 7.35
C LYS A 57 33.53 -4.82 5.97
N THR A 58 32.53 -5.50 5.40
CA THR A 58 32.56 -6.07 4.07
C THR A 58 31.38 -5.57 3.24
N VAL A 59 31.49 -5.67 1.91
CA VAL A 59 30.39 -5.35 0.98
C VAL A 59 29.13 -6.16 1.31
N LYS A 60 29.29 -7.44 1.64
CA LYS A 60 28.18 -8.31 2.01
C LYS A 60 27.49 -7.85 3.30
N GLU A 61 28.24 -7.51 4.34
CA GLU A 61 27.65 -7.01 5.60
C GLU A 61 26.91 -5.68 5.39
N ASP A 62 27.42 -4.79 4.53
CA ASP A 62 26.74 -3.54 4.22
C ASP A 62 25.48 -3.77 3.37
N GLN A 63 25.50 -4.74 2.47
CA GLN A 63 24.33 -5.16 1.71
C GLN A 63 23.26 -5.77 2.62
N ASP A 64 23.63 -6.70 3.50
CA ASP A 64 22.70 -7.34 4.43
C ASP A 64 22.09 -6.29 5.40
N ARG A 65 22.87 -5.28 5.82
CA ARG A 65 22.37 -4.11 6.56
C ARG A 65 21.31 -3.34 5.78
N HIS A 66 21.53 -3.05 4.49
CA HIS A 66 20.54 -2.38 3.66
C HIS A 66 19.27 -3.22 3.52
N VAL A 67 19.38 -4.52 3.26
CA VAL A 67 18.24 -5.44 3.17
C VAL A 67 17.41 -5.42 4.46
N PHE A 68 18.05 -5.36 5.63
CA PHE A 68 17.35 -5.25 6.90
C PHE A 68 16.59 -3.93 7.03
N ILE A 69 17.24 -2.79 6.73
CA ILE A 69 16.60 -1.47 6.76
C ILE A 69 15.44 -1.40 5.76
N ASP A 70 15.60 -2.00 4.58
CA ASP A 70 14.55 -2.08 3.56
C ASP A 70 13.33 -2.85 4.08
N ALA A 71 13.54 -4.02 4.70
CA ALA A 71 12.46 -4.81 5.28
C ALA A 71 11.69 -4.03 6.36
N VAL A 72 12.40 -3.34 7.27
CA VAL A 72 11.76 -2.56 8.33
C VAL A 72 11.01 -1.35 7.75
N SER A 73 11.62 -0.65 6.79
CA SER A 73 11.03 0.50 6.10
C SER A 73 9.75 0.13 5.37
N TRP A 74 9.76 -1.02 4.69
CA TRP A 74 8.61 -1.54 3.97
C TRP A 74 7.47 -1.95 4.92
N GLN A 75 7.80 -2.67 6.00
CA GLN A 75 6.82 -3.05 7.00
C GLN A 75 6.21 -1.83 7.70
N LEU A 76 7.01 -0.81 8.01
CA LEU A 76 6.51 0.45 8.56
C LEU A 76 5.56 1.14 7.59
N ALA A 77 5.95 1.31 6.32
CA ALA A 77 5.11 1.98 5.32
C ALA A 77 3.77 1.25 5.09
N THR A 78 3.77 -0.08 5.07
CA THR A 78 2.54 -0.87 4.94
C THR A 78 1.68 -0.78 6.21
N CYS A 79 2.26 -0.80 7.41
CA CYS A 79 1.49 -0.57 8.64
C CYS A 79 0.89 0.85 8.69
N LEU A 80 1.62 1.87 8.25
CA LEU A 80 1.12 3.24 8.17
C LEU A 80 -0.03 3.37 7.16
N ARG A 81 0.03 2.68 6.01
CA ARG A 81 -1.08 2.58 5.05
C ARG A 81 -2.34 2.03 5.71
N TYR A 82 -2.23 0.88 6.38
CA TYR A 82 -3.36 0.13 6.92
C TYR A 82 -3.76 0.53 8.36
N SER A 83 -3.13 1.57 8.92
CA SER A 83 -3.58 2.17 10.18
C SER A 83 -4.94 2.85 9.99
N MET A 84 -5.73 2.94 11.07
CA MET A 84 -7.01 3.66 11.07
C MET A 84 -6.99 4.76 12.15
N PRO A 85 -6.98 6.05 11.78
CA PRO A 85 -6.93 6.60 10.43
C PRO A 85 -5.63 6.26 9.69
N THR A 86 -5.62 6.35 8.35
CA THR A 86 -4.41 6.10 7.55
C THR A 86 -3.34 7.13 7.88
N ARG A 87 -2.10 6.66 8.07
CA ARG A 87 -0.92 7.47 8.43
C ARG A 87 0.15 7.44 7.33
N ILE A 88 -0.23 7.09 6.09
CA ILE A 88 0.71 6.87 4.98
C ILE A 88 1.60 8.08 4.69
N ALA A 89 1.15 9.31 4.97
CA ALA A 89 1.96 10.52 4.84
C ALA A 89 3.27 10.46 5.65
N GLU A 90 3.28 9.78 6.79
CA GLU A 90 4.45 9.64 7.66
C GLU A 90 5.52 8.72 7.06
N ALA A 91 5.16 7.90 6.06
CA ALA A 91 6.05 6.94 5.43
C ALA A 91 7.01 7.55 4.38
N VAL A 92 6.91 8.86 4.09
CA VAL A 92 7.68 9.51 3.00
C VAL A 92 9.18 9.26 3.13
N ALA A 93 9.76 9.40 4.32
CA ALA A 93 11.20 9.21 4.53
C ALA A 93 11.62 7.76 4.23
N SER A 94 10.90 6.78 4.80
CA SER A 94 11.15 5.35 4.59
C SER A 94 11.00 4.93 3.13
N LEU A 95 9.95 5.42 2.45
CA LEU A 95 9.69 5.12 1.04
C LEU A 95 10.68 5.81 0.09
N THR A 96 11.12 7.03 0.43
CA THR A 96 12.20 7.71 -0.31
C THR A 96 13.49 6.91 -0.20
N PHE A 97 13.86 6.47 1.01
CA PHE A 97 15.03 5.62 1.22
C PHE A 97 14.96 4.33 0.39
N LEU A 98 13.83 3.61 0.45
CA LEU A 98 13.62 2.36 -0.31
C LEU A 98 13.79 2.56 -1.82
N THR A 99 13.12 3.57 -2.38
CA THR A 99 13.14 3.81 -3.83
C THR A 99 14.52 4.26 -4.31
N GLU A 100 15.23 5.09 -3.54
CA GLU A 100 16.59 5.52 -3.85
C GLU A 100 17.62 4.39 -3.71
N ALA A 101 17.53 3.60 -2.63
CA ALA A 101 18.40 2.44 -2.41
C ALA A 101 18.25 1.43 -3.55
N HIS A 102 17.01 1.12 -3.94
CA HIS A 102 16.74 0.21 -5.05
C HIS A 102 17.32 0.72 -6.37
N ARG A 103 17.09 2.00 -6.72
CA ARG A 103 17.68 2.61 -7.93
C ARG A 103 19.20 2.52 -7.94
N ARG A 104 19.85 2.78 -6.80
CA ARG A 104 21.31 2.73 -6.66
C ARG A 104 21.86 1.31 -6.80
N ILE A 105 21.23 0.32 -6.17
CA ILE A 105 21.67 -1.08 -6.18
C ILE A 105 21.50 -1.68 -7.58
N TYR A 106 20.35 -1.46 -8.21
CA TYR A 106 20.02 -2.10 -9.49
C TYR A 106 20.35 -1.23 -10.71
N LYS A 107 20.92 -0.04 -10.53
CA LYS A 107 21.29 0.91 -11.61
C LYS A 107 20.18 1.11 -12.65
N GLY A 108 18.91 1.07 -12.22
CA GLY A 108 17.74 1.19 -13.08
C GLY A 108 17.37 -0.04 -13.92
N THR A 109 18.09 -1.17 -13.81
CA THR A 109 17.81 -2.39 -14.59
C THR A 109 16.61 -3.20 -14.06
N LYS A 110 16.27 -3.00 -12.79
CA LYS A 110 15.04 -3.51 -12.17
C LYS A 110 14.32 -2.33 -11.52
N VAL A 111 13.02 -2.21 -11.78
CA VAL A 111 12.18 -1.18 -11.16
C VAL A 111 11.12 -1.87 -10.33
N ASP A 112 11.24 -1.77 -9.01
CA ASP A 112 10.12 -2.09 -8.12
C ASP A 112 9.21 -0.86 -8.04
N VAL A 113 8.10 -0.94 -8.77
CA VAL A 113 7.12 0.14 -8.84
C VAL A 113 6.27 0.21 -7.57
N ILE A 114 6.20 -0.85 -6.75
CA ILE A 114 5.30 -0.88 -5.59
C ILE A 114 5.69 0.16 -4.53
N PRO A 115 6.95 0.23 -4.05
CA PRO A 115 7.37 1.30 -3.14
C PRO A 115 7.21 2.70 -3.75
N THR A 116 7.40 2.81 -5.07
CA THR A 116 7.24 4.10 -5.79
C THR A 116 5.77 4.54 -5.83
N LEU A 117 4.82 3.63 -6.03
CA LEU A 117 3.39 3.90 -5.93
C LEU A 117 3.01 4.34 -4.51
N TYR A 118 3.52 3.65 -3.48
CA TYR A 118 3.31 4.03 -2.09
C TYR A 118 3.88 5.42 -1.79
N LEU A 119 5.07 5.75 -2.31
CA LEU A 119 5.67 7.07 -2.16
C LEU A 119 4.81 8.16 -2.80
N GLY A 120 4.30 7.93 -4.01
CA GLY A 120 3.36 8.83 -4.67
C GLY A 120 2.12 9.09 -3.82
N VAL A 121 1.56 8.03 -3.22
CA VAL A 121 0.42 8.17 -2.30
C VAL A 121 0.80 8.95 -1.04
N ALA A 122 1.91 8.61 -0.39
CA ALA A 122 2.37 9.30 0.82
C ALA A 122 2.54 10.81 0.59
N LEU A 123 3.19 11.18 -0.52
CA LEU A 123 3.37 12.59 -0.92
C LEU A 123 2.05 13.29 -1.23
N SER A 124 1.10 12.60 -1.88
CA SER A 124 -0.21 13.18 -2.22
C SER A 124 -1.08 13.56 -1.01
N ARG A 125 -0.65 13.17 0.20
CA ARG A 125 -1.30 13.53 1.47
C ARG A 125 -0.68 14.73 2.16
N ILE A 126 0.41 15.28 1.63
CA ILE A 126 1.12 16.42 2.20
C ILE A 126 0.83 17.64 1.32
N GLU A 127 0.29 18.69 1.93
CA GLU A 127 0.03 19.97 1.27
C GLU A 127 1.35 20.56 0.75
N GLY A 128 1.37 20.97 -0.52
CA GLY A 128 2.55 21.54 -1.19
C GLY A 128 3.47 20.51 -1.85
N GLU A 129 3.23 19.20 -1.68
CA GLU A 129 4.02 18.13 -2.32
C GLU A 129 3.34 17.57 -3.59
N GLU A 130 2.26 18.19 -4.08
CA GLU A 130 1.40 17.62 -5.13
C GLU A 130 2.14 17.38 -6.45
N GLU A 131 3.02 18.31 -6.87
CA GLU A 131 3.80 18.14 -8.10
C GLU A 131 4.85 17.04 -7.98
N ARG A 132 5.46 16.87 -6.80
CA ARG A 132 6.40 15.78 -6.53
C ARG A 132 5.66 14.45 -6.48
N ALA A 133 4.49 14.40 -5.85
CA ALA A 133 3.62 13.24 -5.85
C ALA A 133 3.22 12.86 -7.28
N LEU A 134 2.81 13.83 -8.10
CA LEU A 134 2.44 13.61 -9.50
C LEU A 134 3.61 13.04 -10.33
N LYS A 135 4.80 13.62 -10.20
CA LYS A 135 6.01 13.10 -10.86
C LYS A 135 6.29 11.66 -10.43
N THR A 136 6.18 11.37 -9.14
CA THR A 136 6.41 10.03 -8.57
C THR A 136 5.38 9.02 -9.10
N PHE A 137 4.11 9.38 -9.17
CA PHE A 137 3.08 8.54 -9.79
C PHE A 137 3.36 8.26 -11.26
N LYS A 138 3.67 9.29 -12.05
CA LYS A 138 3.99 9.13 -13.48
C LYS A 138 5.17 8.18 -13.67
N GLU A 139 6.25 8.37 -12.92
CA GLU A 139 7.41 7.48 -12.97
C GLU A 139 7.03 6.02 -12.66
N ALA A 140 6.23 5.78 -11.61
CA ALA A 140 5.78 4.43 -11.29
C ALA A 140 4.91 3.83 -12.40
N PHE A 141 4.02 4.62 -12.99
CA PHE A 141 3.10 4.15 -14.04
C PHE A 141 3.81 3.90 -15.37
N ASP A 142 4.79 4.72 -15.74
CA ASP A 142 5.58 4.55 -16.96
C ASP A 142 6.43 3.27 -16.89
N ASN A 143 6.80 2.84 -15.68
CA ASN A 143 7.61 1.64 -15.45
C ASN A 143 6.82 0.37 -15.11
N LEU A 144 5.48 0.36 -15.22
CA LEU A 144 4.67 -0.83 -14.88
C LEU A 144 5.10 -2.09 -15.66
N HIS A 145 5.48 -1.92 -16.92
CA HIS A 145 5.91 -3.01 -17.79
C HIS A 145 7.24 -3.64 -17.37
N ALA A 146 8.07 -2.91 -16.62
CA ALA A 146 9.38 -3.37 -16.14
C ALA A 146 9.29 -4.11 -14.79
N SER A 147 8.11 -4.12 -14.16
CA SER A 147 7.89 -4.77 -12.87
C SER A 147 7.18 -6.10 -13.03
N SER A 148 7.62 -7.12 -12.30
CA SER A 148 6.90 -8.39 -12.20
C SER A 148 5.54 -8.16 -11.55
N GLN A 149 4.46 -8.65 -12.18
CA GLN A 149 3.05 -8.60 -11.75
C GLN A 149 2.76 -7.73 -10.51
N VAL A 150 2.46 -6.45 -10.74
CA VAL A 150 2.01 -5.55 -9.68
C VAL A 150 0.62 -5.97 -9.22
N PRO A 151 0.40 -6.23 -7.92
CA PRO A 151 -0.92 -6.58 -7.43
C PRO A 151 -1.94 -5.50 -7.77
N ALA A 152 -3.03 -5.91 -8.37
CA ALA A 152 -4.15 -5.07 -8.77
C ALA A 152 -4.50 -3.99 -7.74
N LYS A 153 -4.74 -4.43 -6.51
CA LYS A 153 -5.13 -3.61 -5.37
C LYS A 153 -4.21 -2.40 -5.14
N ASN A 154 -2.92 -2.52 -5.43
CA ASN A 154 -1.96 -1.43 -5.25
C ASN A 154 -2.08 -0.39 -6.37
N LEU A 155 -2.27 -0.80 -7.62
CA LEU A 155 -2.50 0.09 -8.76
C LEU A 155 -3.78 0.90 -8.59
N ILE A 156 -4.83 0.15 -8.24
CA ILE A 156 -6.17 0.62 -7.94
C ILE A 156 -6.14 1.71 -6.87
N TRP A 157 -5.51 1.41 -5.73
CA TRP A 157 -5.36 2.33 -4.62
C TRP A 157 -4.53 3.57 -5.01
N ALA A 158 -3.39 3.38 -5.67
CA ALA A 158 -2.52 4.48 -6.09
C ALA A 158 -3.21 5.44 -7.06
N ARG A 159 -3.95 4.93 -8.06
CA ARG A 159 -4.70 5.76 -9.01
C ARG A 159 -5.84 6.53 -8.34
N ALA A 160 -6.55 5.92 -7.38
CA ALA A 160 -7.59 6.62 -6.62
C ALA A 160 -7.05 7.82 -5.84
N ASN A 161 -5.86 7.65 -5.24
CA ASN A 161 -5.15 8.73 -4.54
C ASN A 161 -4.69 9.82 -5.51
N MET A 162 -4.12 9.43 -6.65
CA MET A 162 -3.71 10.36 -7.70
C MET A 162 -4.90 11.16 -8.25
N ALA A 163 -6.04 10.52 -8.51
CA ALA A 163 -7.25 11.17 -9.00
C ALA A 163 -7.77 12.21 -7.99
N ARG A 164 -7.85 11.84 -6.70
CA ARG A 164 -8.23 12.76 -5.62
C ARG A 164 -7.30 13.98 -5.58
N MET A 165 -5.99 13.76 -5.60
CA MET A 165 -4.99 14.84 -5.59
C MET A 165 -5.16 15.75 -6.82
N LEU A 166 -5.29 15.18 -8.02
CA LEU A 166 -5.51 15.94 -9.26
C LEU A 166 -6.77 16.80 -9.19
N ARG A 167 -7.87 16.31 -8.58
CA ARG A 167 -9.08 17.12 -8.33
C ARG A 167 -8.78 18.29 -7.39
N GLY A 168 -8.03 18.04 -6.31
CA GLY A 168 -7.57 19.09 -5.40
C GLY A 168 -6.74 20.18 -6.10
N MET A 169 -5.96 19.80 -7.12
CA MET A 169 -5.20 20.72 -7.97
C MET A 169 -6.05 21.38 -9.08
N GLY A 170 -7.36 21.13 -9.16
CA GLY A 170 -8.23 21.62 -10.25
C GLY A 170 -8.07 20.91 -11.59
N ARG A 171 -7.29 19.82 -11.66
CA ARG A 171 -6.97 19.06 -12.89
C ARG A 171 -8.00 17.95 -13.17
N ASN A 172 -9.27 18.34 -13.24
CA ASN A 172 -10.41 17.41 -13.32
C ASN A 172 -10.39 16.46 -14.53
N ALA A 173 -9.91 16.92 -15.68
CA ALA A 173 -9.80 16.08 -16.88
C ALA A 173 -8.80 14.93 -16.67
N GLU A 174 -7.63 15.23 -16.08
CA GLU A 174 -6.62 14.21 -15.77
C GLU A 174 -7.06 13.28 -14.66
N ALA A 175 -7.75 13.80 -13.64
CA ALA A 175 -8.36 12.96 -12.61
C ALA A 175 -9.34 11.95 -13.22
N SER A 176 -10.19 12.41 -14.15
CA SER A 176 -11.14 11.55 -14.87
C SER A 176 -10.45 10.52 -15.75
N ILE A 177 -9.30 10.88 -16.35
CA ILE A 177 -8.43 9.93 -17.07
C ILE A 177 -7.89 8.90 -16.09
N GLN A 178 -7.43 9.27 -14.89
CA GLN A 178 -7.00 8.29 -13.91
C GLN A 178 -8.15 7.38 -13.52
N GLU A 179 -9.32 7.89 -13.19
CA GLU A 179 -10.51 7.09 -12.86
C GLU A 179 -10.98 6.16 -14.00
N ARG A 180 -10.67 6.50 -15.25
CA ARG A 180 -11.01 5.72 -16.45
C ARG A 180 -9.92 4.75 -16.90
N LEU A 181 -8.65 5.18 -16.92
CA LEU A 181 -7.44 4.33 -17.10
C LEU A 181 -7.33 3.33 -15.97
N THR A 182 -7.86 3.70 -14.81
CA THR A 182 -8.47 2.72 -13.95
C THR A 182 -9.74 2.22 -14.64
N SER A 183 -9.52 1.33 -15.60
CA SER A 183 -10.35 0.16 -15.73
C SER A 183 -10.28 -0.67 -14.44
N LEU A 184 -10.29 -0.09 -13.24
CA LEU A 184 -11.01 -0.64 -12.11
C LEU A 184 -12.38 -1.04 -12.61
N ARG A 185 -13.05 -0.21 -13.40
CA ARG A 185 -14.37 -0.54 -13.93
C ARG A 185 -14.31 -1.77 -14.83
N GLU A 186 -13.53 -1.74 -15.92
CA GLU A 186 -13.49 -2.91 -16.82
C GLU A 186 -12.77 -4.10 -16.18
N TRP A 187 -11.75 -3.91 -15.36
CA TRP A 187 -10.99 -5.01 -14.75
C TRP A 187 -11.69 -5.59 -13.53
N ILE A 188 -12.41 -4.81 -12.72
CA ILE A 188 -13.39 -5.33 -11.74
C ILE A 188 -14.49 -6.08 -12.49
N VAL A 189 -15.08 -5.46 -13.52
CA VAL A 189 -16.17 -6.07 -14.30
C VAL A 189 -15.72 -7.37 -14.99
N ASN A 190 -14.49 -7.42 -15.51
CA ASN A 190 -13.96 -8.54 -16.28
C ASN A 190 -13.17 -9.56 -15.44
N ASN A 191 -12.84 -9.26 -14.18
CA ASN A 191 -12.16 -10.18 -13.25
C ASN A 191 -12.95 -10.33 -11.94
N SER A 192 -14.27 -10.48 -12.08
CA SER A 192 -15.23 -10.53 -10.97
C SER A 192 -14.90 -11.50 -9.83
N LEU A 193 -14.11 -12.53 -10.08
CA LEU A 193 -13.71 -13.53 -9.08
C LEU A 193 -12.56 -13.06 -8.15
N ASP A 194 -11.80 -12.04 -8.54
CA ASP A 194 -10.67 -11.51 -7.75
C ASP A 194 -11.04 -10.21 -7.00
N PHE A 195 -12.27 -9.73 -7.19
CA PHE A 195 -12.67 -8.35 -6.92
C PHE A 195 -14.06 -8.27 -6.29
N PHE A 196 -14.23 -8.92 -5.14
CA PHE A 196 -15.46 -8.79 -4.34
C PHE A 196 -15.64 -7.36 -3.81
N PRO A 197 -16.90 -6.90 -3.62
CA PRO A 197 -17.18 -5.54 -3.17
C PRO A 197 -16.43 -5.14 -1.90
N ASN A 198 -16.35 -6.04 -0.91
CA ASN A 198 -15.62 -5.80 0.33
C ASN A 198 -14.10 -5.70 0.11
N VAL A 199 -13.53 -6.54 -0.76
CA VAL A 199 -12.09 -6.53 -1.07
C VAL A 199 -11.68 -5.24 -1.74
N ILE A 200 -12.45 -4.77 -2.74
CA ILE A 200 -12.18 -3.51 -3.43
C ILE A 200 -12.38 -2.33 -2.48
N THR A 201 -13.50 -2.32 -1.76
CA THR A 201 -13.80 -1.24 -0.81
C THR A 201 -12.66 -1.11 0.21
N ASN A 202 -12.22 -2.21 0.82
CA ASN A 202 -11.10 -2.19 1.77
C ASN A 202 -9.75 -1.86 1.13
N ALA A 203 -9.58 -2.06 -0.18
CA ALA A 203 -8.34 -1.74 -0.88
C ALA A 203 -8.22 -0.25 -1.24
N ILE A 204 -9.35 0.40 -1.53
CA ILE A 204 -9.40 1.79 -2.05
C ILE A 204 -9.88 2.78 -0.99
N ALA A 205 -10.94 2.41 -0.27
CA ALA A 205 -11.55 3.27 0.73
C ALA A 205 -10.64 3.35 1.94
N ASP A 206 -10.36 4.59 2.33
CA ASP A 206 -9.77 4.92 3.62
C ASP A 206 -10.77 5.75 4.44
N ASP A 207 -10.38 6.03 5.67
CA ASP A 207 -11.15 6.79 6.65
C ASP A 207 -11.50 8.22 6.22
N ILE A 208 -10.88 8.74 5.16
CA ILE A 208 -11.11 10.09 4.62
C ILE A 208 -11.83 10.08 3.27
N GLY A 209 -12.49 8.97 2.93
CA GLY A 209 -13.36 8.87 1.76
C GLY A 209 -12.63 8.79 0.42
N THR A 210 -11.35 8.44 0.42
CA THR A 210 -10.61 8.19 -0.83
C THR A 210 -11.29 7.06 -1.60
N GLY A 211 -11.42 7.21 -2.92
CA GLY A 211 -12.06 6.19 -3.75
C GLY A 211 -13.59 6.19 -3.76
N ALA A 212 -14.28 6.99 -2.93
CA ALA A 212 -15.75 7.12 -3.01
C ALA A 212 -16.20 7.49 -4.43
N HIS A 213 -15.51 8.46 -5.06
CA HIS A 213 -15.71 8.85 -6.46
C HIS A 213 -15.54 7.72 -7.50
N ILE A 214 -14.88 6.61 -7.13
CA ILE A 214 -14.76 5.41 -7.95
C ILE A 214 -15.87 4.42 -7.62
N LEU A 215 -16.10 4.16 -6.33
CA LEU A 215 -17.09 3.19 -5.83
C LEU A 215 -18.53 3.63 -6.16
N ASP A 216 -18.80 4.94 -6.15
CA ASP A 216 -20.11 5.52 -6.44
C ASP A 216 -20.41 5.61 -7.94
N HIS A 217 -19.51 5.15 -8.81
CA HIS A 217 -19.75 5.17 -10.24
C HIS A 217 -20.81 4.13 -10.63
N ARG A 218 -21.75 4.52 -11.50
CA ARG A 218 -22.87 3.68 -11.95
C ARG A 218 -22.44 2.28 -12.41
N ASP A 219 -21.32 2.16 -13.11
CA ASP A 219 -20.85 0.87 -13.64
C ASP A 219 -20.31 -0.04 -12.53
N VAL A 220 -19.68 0.54 -11.49
CA VAL A 220 -19.19 -0.21 -10.31
C VAL A 220 -20.37 -0.64 -9.46
N ILE A 221 -21.33 0.25 -9.22
CA ILE A 221 -22.59 -0.07 -8.53
C ILE A 221 -23.34 -1.19 -9.26
N ALA A 222 -23.49 -1.09 -10.59
CA ALA A 222 -24.15 -2.10 -11.40
C ALA A 222 -23.39 -3.44 -11.42
N HIS A 223 -22.07 -3.42 -11.25
CA HIS A 223 -21.30 -4.64 -11.06
C HIS A 223 -21.51 -5.24 -9.67
N PHE A 224 -21.40 -4.43 -8.62
CA PHE A 224 -21.56 -4.88 -7.23
C PHE A 224 -22.97 -5.39 -6.93
N SER A 225 -24.00 -4.86 -7.58
CA SER A 225 -25.38 -5.34 -7.42
C SER A 225 -25.59 -6.78 -7.92
N ARG A 226 -24.65 -7.33 -8.71
CA ARG A 226 -24.66 -8.74 -9.13
C ARG A 226 -24.16 -9.68 -8.04
N PHE A 227 -23.53 -9.14 -7.01
CA PHE A 227 -23.05 -9.90 -5.86
C PHE A 227 -24.10 -9.91 -4.75
N ARG A 228 -24.39 -11.07 -4.19
CA ARG A 228 -25.20 -11.22 -2.97
C ARG A 228 -24.35 -11.88 -1.88
N GLU A 229 -24.21 -11.21 -0.74
CA GLU A 229 -23.49 -11.76 0.41
C GLU A 229 -24.35 -12.86 1.07
N LEU A 230 -23.78 -14.05 1.25
CA LEU A 230 -24.41 -15.16 1.99
C LEU A 230 -23.90 -15.26 3.43
N GLY A 231 -22.71 -14.72 3.68
CA GLY A 231 -22.02 -14.74 4.96
C GLY A 231 -20.60 -14.18 4.81
N PRO A 232 -19.83 -14.10 5.91
CA PRO A 232 -18.46 -13.60 5.86
C PRO A 232 -17.64 -14.36 4.80
N ASN A 233 -17.12 -13.63 3.81
CA ASN A 233 -16.31 -14.18 2.72
C ASN A 233 -17.05 -15.16 1.77
N GLN A 234 -18.39 -15.15 1.78
CA GLN A 234 -19.21 -15.99 0.90
C GLN A 234 -20.15 -15.13 0.06
N TRP A 235 -20.01 -15.21 -1.25
CA TRP A 235 -20.79 -14.42 -2.19
C TRP A 235 -21.47 -15.29 -3.23
N VAL A 236 -22.58 -14.81 -3.77
CA VAL A 236 -23.20 -15.34 -4.98
C VAL A 236 -23.04 -14.31 -6.07
N LEU A 237 -22.48 -14.72 -7.21
CA LEU A 237 -22.42 -13.93 -8.44
C LEU A 237 -23.28 -14.63 -9.50
N ASP A 238 -24.35 -13.97 -9.95
CA ASP A 238 -25.28 -14.52 -10.95
C ASP A 238 -25.68 -15.99 -10.68
N ASP A 239 -26.19 -16.25 -9.47
CA ASP A 239 -26.64 -17.56 -8.99
C ASP A 239 -25.55 -18.64 -8.83
N LYS A 240 -24.27 -18.26 -8.89
CA LYS A 240 -23.13 -19.14 -8.57
C LYS A 240 -22.48 -18.74 -7.25
N ILE A 241 -22.32 -19.70 -6.35
CA ILE A 241 -21.56 -19.49 -5.11
C ILE A 241 -20.08 -19.30 -5.46
N VAL A 242 -19.50 -18.23 -4.94
CA VAL A 242 -18.09 -17.88 -5.04
C VAL A 242 -17.56 -17.65 -3.62
N LEU A 243 -16.50 -18.37 -3.27
CA LEU A 243 -15.81 -18.21 -1.99
C LEU A 243 -14.64 -17.26 -2.17
N THR A 244 -14.52 -16.26 -1.29
CA THR A 244 -13.31 -15.42 -1.27
C THR A 244 -12.24 -16.14 -0.46
N LYS A 245 -11.00 -16.16 -0.96
CA LYS A 245 -9.84 -16.67 -0.20
C LYS A 245 -9.49 -15.76 0.97
#